data_AF-A0A852RSV7-F1
#
_entry.id   AF-A0A852RSV7-F1
#
_cell.length_a   1.000
_cell.length_b   1.000
_cell.length_c   1.000
_cell.angle_alpha   90.00
_cell.angle_beta   90.00
_cell.angle_gamma   90.00
#
_symmetry.space_group_name_H-M   'P 1'
#
loop_
_entity.id
_entity.type
_entity.pdbx_description
1 polymer ?
#
loop_
_entity_poly.entity_id
_entity_poly.type
_entity_poly.pdbx_seq_one_letter_code
_entity_poly.pdbx_strand_id
1 'polypeptide(L)'
;MSTSQNGYPALDGRVTGPLPRLRVWRIPGTGRHLALRDGSTGFLLVHLAMWFDRKVEDIDAGVWDEWGYAFRPVRGYVALSNHASGTAMDLNATQHPLGRADTFSPAEEKLILSRVNGFYAGCIRWGGEYRGRPDEMHFEIDRGIGACERKARALLDSPRGRKILAANPGARKVIES
;
A
#
# COMPACT_ATOMS: atom_id res chain seq x y z
N MET A 1 13.13 6.13 -17.80
CA MET A 1 11.87 6.19 -17.01
C MET A 1 12.18 6.88 -15.70
N SER A 2 11.33 7.82 -15.28
CA SER A 2 11.44 8.48 -13.99
C SER A 2 11.25 7.46 -12.85
N THR A 3 11.84 7.73 -11.69
CA THR A 3 11.82 6.83 -10.53
C THR A 3 11.21 7.56 -9.34
N SER A 4 10.37 6.87 -8.55
CA SER A 4 9.83 7.40 -7.30
C SER A 4 10.89 7.35 -6.18
N GLN A 5 10.64 8.02 -5.05
CA GLN A 5 11.60 8.11 -3.94
C GLN A 5 12.11 6.76 -3.42
N ASN A 6 11.30 5.71 -3.45
CA ASN A 6 11.70 4.36 -3.04
C ASN A 6 12.42 3.54 -4.12
N GLY A 7 12.80 4.16 -5.25
CA GLY A 7 13.60 3.50 -6.28
C GLY A 7 12.80 2.70 -7.32
N TYR A 8 11.45 2.67 -7.23
CA TYR A 8 10.62 1.97 -8.22
C TYR A 8 10.37 2.83 -9.46
N PRO A 9 10.34 2.23 -10.68
CA PRO A 9 9.95 2.97 -11.88
C PRO A 9 8.55 3.55 -11.73
N ALA A 10 8.40 4.83 -12.04
CA ALA A 10 7.09 5.47 -12.11
C ALA A 10 6.25 4.84 -13.23
N LEU A 11 4.94 4.82 -13.05
CA LEU A 11 3.98 4.22 -13.96
C LEU A 11 3.19 5.30 -14.69
N ASP A 12 2.90 5.09 -15.97
CA ASP A 12 2.13 5.98 -16.84
C ASP A 12 0.60 5.88 -16.63
N GLY A 13 0.16 5.12 -15.63
CA GLY A 13 -1.26 4.95 -15.31
C GLY A 13 -1.91 3.76 -16.01
N ARG A 14 -1.20 3.03 -16.88
CA ARG A 14 -1.78 1.88 -17.59
C ARG A 14 -2.13 0.74 -16.63
N VAL A 15 -3.28 0.11 -16.89
CA VAL A 15 -3.77 -1.08 -16.15
C VAL A 15 -3.76 -2.36 -16.98
N THR A 16 -3.37 -2.28 -18.25
CA THR A 16 -3.26 -3.41 -19.19
C THR A 16 -1.89 -3.38 -19.88
N GLY A 17 -1.58 -4.42 -20.68
CA GLY A 17 -0.30 -4.50 -21.40
C GLY A 17 0.85 -5.10 -20.56
N PRO A 18 2.11 -4.97 -20.97
CA PRO A 18 3.24 -5.61 -20.27
C PRO A 18 3.48 -5.01 -18.88
N LEU A 19 4.06 -5.82 -17.99
CA LEU A 19 4.60 -5.35 -16.72
C LEU A 19 5.84 -4.47 -16.98
N PRO A 20 6.14 -3.49 -16.10
CA PRO A 20 5.35 -3.09 -14.95
C PRO A 20 4.10 -2.28 -15.35
N ARG A 21 3.01 -2.41 -14.58
CA ARG A 21 1.74 -1.68 -14.79
C ARG A 21 0.97 -1.54 -13.46
N LEU A 22 -0.15 -0.82 -13.47
CA LEU A 22 -1.10 -0.80 -12.35
C LEU A 22 -2.10 -1.95 -12.44
N ARG A 23 -2.69 -2.28 -11.29
CA ARG A 23 -3.91 -3.08 -11.16
C ARG A 23 -4.85 -2.31 -10.25
N VAL A 24 -6.15 -2.35 -10.58
CA VAL A 24 -7.20 -1.96 -9.64
C VAL A 24 -7.44 -3.15 -8.70
N TRP A 25 -6.89 -3.07 -7.51
CA TRP A 25 -7.00 -4.11 -6.50
C TRP A 25 -8.26 -3.94 -5.66
N ARG A 26 -9.10 -4.96 -5.63
CA ARG A 26 -10.24 -5.07 -4.70
C ARG A 26 -9.73 -5.44 -3.31
N ILE A 27 -10.28 -4.80 -2.28
CA ILE A 27 -10.00 -5.13 -0.88
C ILE A 27 -11.14 -6.04 -0.37
N PRO A 28 -10.90 -7.34 -0.14
CA PRO A 28 -11.97 -8.24 0.26
C PRO A 28 -12.55 -7.89 1.62
N GLY A 29 -13.88 -7.89 1.72
CA GLY A 29 -14.61 -7.52 2.95
C GLY A 29 -15.08 -6.07 2.96
N THR A 30 -14.70 -5.27 1.96
CA THR A 30 -15.13 -3.89 1.80
C THR A 30 -15.63 -3.62 0.38
N GLY A 31 -16.33 -2.50 0.17
CA GLY A 31 -16.63 -1.94 -1.15
C GLY A 31 -15.43 -1.22 -1.82
N ARG A 32 -14.30 -1.13 -1.11
CA ARG A 32 -13.13 -0.32 -1.51
C ARG A 32 -12.23 -1.00 -2.53
N HIS A 33 -11.47 -0.16 -3.25
CA HIS A 33 -10.41 -0.60 -4.16
C HIS A 33 -9.30 0.44 -4.29
N LEU A 34 -8.10 -0.01 -4.66
CA LEU A 34 -6.94 0.85 -4.84
C LEU A 34 -6.25 0.56 -6.18
N ALA A 35 -5.89 1.60 -6.92
CA ALA A 35 -4.99 1.47 -8.05
C ALA A 35 -3.54 1.41 -7.54
N LEU A 36 -2.91 0.23 -7.61
CA LEU A 36 -1.55 -0.02 -7.12
C LEU A 36 -0.75 -0.78 -8.17
N ARG A 37 0.57 -0.81 -8.01
CA ARG A 37 1.47 -1.61 -8.85
C ARG A 37 1.03 -3.07 -8.88
N ASP A 38 0.90 -3.63 -10.07
CA ASP A 38 0.56 -5.05 -10.24
C ASP A 38 1.69 -5.94 -9.67
N GLY A 39 1.33 -7.13 -9.20
CA GLY A 39 2.26 -8.08 -8.58
C GLY A 39 2.47 -7.88 -7.08
N SER A 40 3.67 -8.25 -6.62
CA SER A 40 3.98 -8.46 -5.20
C SER A 40 3.79 -7.23 -4.31
N THR A 41 4.15 -6.05 -4.79
CA THR A 41 4.04 -4.82 -3.99
C THR A 41 2.59 -4.39 -3.79
N GLY A 42 1.77 -4.37 -4.83
CA GLY A 42 0.34 -4.10 -4.69
C GLY A 42 -0.36 -5.14 -3.83
N PHE A 43 0.00 -6.42 -3.98
CA PHE A 43 -0.53 -7.48 -3.11
C PHE A 43 -0.24 -7.25 -1.63
N LEU A 44 1.00 -6.88 -1.28
CA LEU A 44 1.37 -6.62 0.11
C LEU A 44 0.61 -5.43 0.71
N LEU A 45 0.43 -4.36 -0.06
CA LEU A 45 -0.34 -3.17 0.36
C LEU A 45 -1.82 -3.53 0.57
N VAL A 46 -2.46 -4.26 -0.34
CA VAL A 46 -3.85 -4.73 -0.17
C VAL A 46 -3.97 -5.70 1.00
N HIS A 47 -2.96 -6.52 1.23
CA HIS A 47 -2.89 -7.43 2.38
C HIS A 47 -2.78 -6.68 3.71
N LEU A 48 -2.16 -5.50 3.72
CA LEU A 48 -2.17 -4.58 4.86
C LEU A 48 -3.52 -3.87 4.98
N ALA A 49 -4.08 -3.33 3.89
CA ALA A 49 -5.36 -2.62 3.93
C ALA A 49 -6.50 -3.51 4.46
N MET A 50 -6.59 -4.76 3.99
CA MET A 50 -7.57 -5.73 4.49
C MET A 50 -7.33 -6.11 5.98
N TRP A 51 -6.10 -6.00 6.47
CA TRP A 51 -5.83 -6.17 7.90
C TRP A 51 -6.23 -4.94 8.70
N PHE A 52 -5.89 -3.76 8.19
CA PHE A 52 -6.16 -2.46 8.80
C PHE A 52 -7.67 -2.31 9.06
N ASP A 53 -8.48 -2.53 8.02
CA ASP A 53 -9.96 -2.56 8.05
C ASP A 53 -10.55 -3.31 9.26
N ARG A 54 -9.89 -4.40 9.67
CA ARG A 54 -10.42 -5.31 10.69
C ARG A 54 -9.79 -5.15 12.06
N LYS A 55 -8.68 -4.41 12.17
CA LYS A 55 -7.81 -4.45 13.35
C LYS A 55 -7.35 -3.08 13.83
N VAL A 56 -7.46 -2.06 12.99
CA VAL A 56 -7.16 -0.68 13.33
C VAL A 56 -8.47 0.07 13.25
N GLU A 57 -8.91 0.40 12.05
CA GLU A 57 -10.17 1.12 11.82
C GLU A 57 -10.87 0.60 10.56
N ASP A 58 -12.18 0.76 10.52
CA ASP A 58 -13.00 0.48 9.34
C ASP A 58 -12.65 1.44 8.21
N ILE A 59 -12.36 0.90 7.01
CA ILE A 59 -12.11 1.70 5.81
C ILE A 59 -13.32 1.72 4.88
N ASP A 60 -14.37 0.94 5.15
CA ASP A 60 -15.58 0.86 4.33
C ASP A 60 -16.69 1.83 4.77
N ALA A 61 -16.31 2.90 5.47
CA ALA A 61 -17.24 3.91 5.98
C ALA A 61 -16.98 5.30 5.38
N GLY A 62 -18.05 6.05 5.14
CA GLY A 62 -17.96 7.47 4.76
C GLY A 62 -17.52 7.72 3.31
N VAL A 63 -16.72 8.76 3.12
CA VAL A 63 -16.26 9.19 1.78
C VAL A 63 -15.21 8.24 1.23
N TRP A 64 -14.90 8.33 -0.06
CA TRP A 64 -13.79 7.57 -0.65
C TRP A 64 -12.47 8.30 -0.43
N ASP A 65 -11.71 7.84 0.55
CA ASP A 65 -10.43 8.43 0.93
C ASP A 65 -9.27 7.42 0.99
N GLU A 66 -9.47 6.23 0.44
CA GLU A 66 -8.38 5.30 0.13
C GLU A 66 -7.71 5.71 -1.18
N TRP A 67 -6.49 6.25 -1.10
CA TRP A 67 -5.75 6.75 -2.26
C TRP A 67 -4.57 5.82 -2.60
N GLY A 68 -4.37 5.52 -3.88
CA GLY A 68 -3.35 4.56 -4.34
C GLY A 68 -2.35 5.15 -5.33
N TYR A 69 -2.78 5.38 -6.57
CA TYR A 69 -1.91 5.90 -7.63
C TYR A 69 -2.17 7.38 -7.91
N ALA A 70 -1.09 8.15 -8.02
CA ALA A 70 -1.11 9.51 -8.55
C ALA A 70 0.26 9.85 -9.14
N PHE A 71 0.34 10.15 -10.43
CA PHE A 71 1.59 10.61 -11.05
C PHE A 71 1.87 12.06 -10.67
N ARG A 72 2.58 12.26 -9.57
CA ARG A 72 2.94 13.59 -9.09
C ARG A 72 4.23 13.58 -8.26
N PRO A 73 4.91 14.72 -8.16
CA PRO A 73 5.88 14.94 -7.09
C PRO A 73 5.27 14.78 -5.70
N VAL A 74 6.12 14.57 -4.70
CA VAL A 74 5.70 14.73 -3.30
C VAL A 74 5.25 16.16 -3.08
N ARG A 75 4.22 16.34 -2.25
CA ARG A 75 3.69 17.66 -1.93
C ARG A 75 4.79 18.53 -1.32
N GLY A 76 5.22 19.54 -2.08
CA GLY A 76 6.28 20.48 -1.66
C GLY A 76 7.71 20.08 -2.04
N TYR A 77 7.92 19.02 -2.83
CA TYR A 77 9.25 18.59 -3.29
C TYR A 77 9.25 18.31 -4.80
N VAL A 78 10.45 18.22 -5.38
CA VAL A 78 10.65 17.92 -6.81
C VAL A 78 10.65 16.42 -7.13
N ALA A 79 10.97 15.56 -6.14
CA ALA A 79 11.05 14.11 -6.33
C ALA A 79 9.66 13.50 -6.50
N LEU A 80 9.53 12.48 -7.35
CA LEU A 80 8.28 11.75 -7.57
C LEU A 80 7.88 10.96 -6.32
N SER A 81 6.61 11.10 -5.94
CA SER A 81 6.02 10.34 -4.84
C SER A 81 5.96 8.85 -5.13
N ASN A 82 5.96 8.01 -4.08
CA ASN A 82 5.77 6.56 -4.21
C ASN A 82 4.37 6.17 -4.72
N HIS A 83 3.38 7.07 -4.65
CA HIS A 83 2.12 6.92 -5.39
C HIS A 83 2.33 6.91 -6.91
N ALA A 84 3.35 7.59 -7.45
CA ALA A 84 3.61 7.65 -8.89
C ALA A 84 4.09 6.33 -9.47
N SER A 85 4.63 5.42 -8.64
CA SER A 85 5.01 4.06 -9.04
C SER A 85 4.00 3.01 -8.59
N GLY A 86 2.86 3.43 -8.00
CA GLY A 86 1.83 2.54 -7.45
C GLY A 86 2.30 1.76 -6.22
N THR A 87 3.28 2.28 -5.48
CA THR A 87 3.91 1.57 -4.35
C THR A 87 3.64 2.24 -3.00
N ALA A 88 2.63 3.09 -2.95
CA ALA A 88 2.10 3.66 -1.73
C ALA A 88 0.58 3.65 -1.74
N MET A 89 -0.01 3.72 -0.55
CA MET A 89 -1.43 3.88 -0.33
C MET A 89 -1.68 4.77 0.89
N ASP A 90 -2.80 5.47 0.88
CA ASP A 90 -3.33 6.19 2.03
C ASP A 90 -4.63 5.49 2.48
N LEU A 91 -4.84 5.34 3.79
CA LEU A 91 -6.04 4.76 4.39
C LEU A 91 -6.69 5.76 5.35
N ASN A 92 -8.02 5.87 5.34
CA ASN A 92 -8.78 6.85 6.15
C ASN A 92 -8.17 8.26 6.04
N ALA A 93 -7.79 8.67 4.82
CA ALA A 93 -6.96 9.85 4.59
C ALA A 93 -7.59 11.17 5.08
N THR A 94 -8.93 11.23 5.16
CA THR A 94 -9.63 12.39 5.69
C THR A 94 -9.58 12.48 7.22
N GLN A 95 -9.34 11.35 7.91
CA GLN A 95 -9.19 11.26 9.37
C GLN A 95 -7.74 11.47 9.82
N HIS A 96 -6.76 11.04 9.00
CA HIS A 96 -5.33 11.09 9.34
C HIS A 96 -4.49 11.98 8.40
N PRO A 97 -4.86 13.26 8.23
CA PRO A 97 -4.29 14.09 7.17
C PRO A 97 -2.80 14.42 7.39
N LEU A 98 -2.05 14.42 6.29
CA LEU A 98 -0.63 14.78 6.22
C LEU A 98 -0.25 16.00 7.09
N GLY A 99 0.73 15.82 7.96
CA GLY A 99 1.26 16.83 8.88
C GLY A 99 0.51 16.92 10.20
N ARG A 100 -0.49 16.07 10.44
CA ARG A 100 -1.06 15.81 11.76
C ARG A 100 -0.39 14.58 12.38
N ALA A 101 -0.31 14.60 13.70
CA ALA A 101 0.20 13.52 14.53
C ALA A 101 -0.84 13.21 15.60
N ASP A 102 -0.72 12.03 16.21
CA ASP A 102 -1.60 11.55 17.28
C ASP A 102 -3.06 11.43 16.80
N THR A 103 -3.27 11.15 15.50
CA THR A 103 -4.60 10.91 14.92
C THR A 103 -5.04 9.46 15.07
N PHE A 104 -4.12 8.56 15.40
CA PHE A 104 -4.41 7.23 15.95
C PHE A 104 -4.24 7.22 17.46
N SER A 105 -4.92 6.31 18.15
CA SER A 105 -4.63 6.03 19.55
C SER A 105 -3.25 5.36 19.70
N PRO A 106 -2.58 5.50 20.87
CA PRO A 106 -1.30 4.83 21.11
C PRO A 106 -1.34 3.30 20.94
N ALA A 107 -2.52 2.68 21.13
CA ALA A 107 -2.70 1.25 20.93
C ALA A 107 -2.72 0.88 19.43
N GLU A 108 -3.37 1.70 18.60
CA GLU A 108 -3.43 1.54 17.15
C GLU A 108 -2.06 1.76 16.51
N GLU A 109 -1.33 2.81 16.92
CA GLU A 109 0.04 3.04 16.46
C GLU A 109 0.93 1.83 16.75
N LYS A 110 0.87 1.30 17.98
CA LYS A 110 1.64 0.11 18.36
C LYS A 110 1.27 -1.11 17.50
N LEU A 111 -0.02 -1.28 17.18
CA LEU A 111 -0.48 -2.35 16.29
C LEU A 111 0.05 -2.17 14.87
N ILE A 112 0.00 -0.96 14.33
CA ILE A 112 0.52 -0.60 13.00
C ILE A 112 2.03 -0.88 12.95
N LEU A 113 2.80 -0.35 13.89
CA LEU A 113 4.25 -0.51 13.97
C LEU A 113 4.66 -1.98 14.08
N SER A 114 4.00 -2.74 14.96
CA SER A 114 4.23 -4.18 15.09
C SER A 114 3.94 -4.93 13.79
N ARG A 115 2.91 -4.51 13.06
CA ARG A 115 2.53 -5.11 11.78
C ARG A 115 3.56 -4.82 10.69
N VAL A 116 3.94 -3.56 10.48
CA VAL A 116 4.84 -3.17 9.39
C VAL A 116 6.28 -3.64 9.64
N ASN A 117 6.78 -3.47 10.87
CA ASN A 117 8.16 -3.83 11.20
C ASN A 117 8.33 -5.33 11.44
N GLY A 118 7.39 -5.98 12.13
CA GLY A 118 7.47 -7.40 12.47
C GLY A 118 6.92 -8.29 11.36
N PHE A 119 5.61 -8.22 11.11
CA PHE A 119 4.96 -9.17 10.22
C PHE A 119 5.38 -9.00 8.76
N TYR A 120 5.53 -7.77 8.25
CA TYR A 120 5.97 -7.53 6.87
C TYR A 120 7.49 -7.48 6.70
N ALA A 121 8.26 -7.72 7.77
CA ALA A 121 9.72 -7.71 7.76
C ALA A 121 10.28 -6.42 7.12
N GLY A 122 9.64 -5.28 7.38
CA GLY A 122 10.02 -3.96 6.85
C GLY A 122 9.78 -3.79 5.34
N CYS A 123 9.07 -4.69 4.66
CA CYS A 123 8.69 -4.47 3.25
C CYS A 123 7.72 -3.29 3.08
N ILE A 124 6.95 -2.99 4.13
CA ILE A 124 6.05 -1.84 4.20
C ILE A 124 6.56 -0.95 5.32
N ARG A 125 6.54 0.36 5.11
CA ARG A 125 6.76 1.40 6.11
C ARG A 125 5.49 2.22 6.30
N TRP A 126 5.32 2.75 7.50
CA TRP A 126 4.25 3.69 7.85
C TRP A 126 4.79 5.12 7.94
N GLY A 127 4.05 6.08 7.39
CA GLY A 127 4.42 7.50 7.32
C GLY A 127 4.29 8.25 8.65
N GLY A 128 3.61 7.68 9.65
CA GLY A 128 3.57 8.26 11.01
C GLY A 128 4.96 8.39 11.66
N GLU A 129 5.92 7.55 11.28
CA GLU A 129 7.31 7.63 11.77
C GLU A 129 8.19 8.66 11.01
N TYR A 130 7.61 9.43 10.08
CA TYR A 130 8.38 10.47 9.39
C TYR A 130 8.76 11.61 10.32
N ARG A 131 10.05 11.99 10.28
CA ARG A 131 10.56 13.12 11.05
C ARG A 131 10.20 14.44 10.37
N GLY A 132 9.77 15.42 11.15
CA GLY A 132 9.47 16.79 10.70
C GLY A 132 8.06 16.96 10.13
N ARG A 133 7.58 16.02 9.30
CA ARG A 133 6.20 16.01 8.80
C ARG A 133 5.62 14.60 8.79
N PRO A 134 4.96 14.18 9.88
CA PRO A 134 4.27 12.90 9.94
C PRO A 134 3.19 12.79 8.86
N ASP A 135 2.96 11.57 8.39
CA ASP A 135 1.93 11.24 7.41
C ASP A 135 1.20 9.96 7.84
N GLU A 136 0.31 10.08 8.82
CA GLU A 136 -0.30 8.92 9.50
C GLU A 136 -1.26 8.12 8.59
N MET A 137 -1.86 8.73 7.56
CA MET A 137 -2.61 7.99 6.55
C MET A 137 -1.72 7.08 5.67
N HIS A 138 -0.42 7.35 5.58
CA HIS A 138 0.43 6.88 4.50
C HIS A 138 1.15 5.56 4.78
N PHE A 139 1.11 4.65 3.82
CA PHE A 139 1.85 3.39 3.82
C PHE A 139 2.56 3.17 2.49
N GLU A 140 3.82 2.75 2.54
CA GLU A 140 4.63 2.60 1.33
C GLU A 140 5.53 1.37 1.34
N ILE A 141 5.93 0.93 0.15
CA ILE A 141 6.97 -0.08 0.01
C ILE A 141 8.34 0.53 0.27
N ASP A 142 9.09 -0.09 1.18
CA ASP A 142 10.39 0.41 1.67
C ASP A 142 11.57 -0.53 1.35
N ARG A 143 11.32 -1.59 0.57
CA ARG A 143 12.34 -2.56 0.16
C ARG A 143 12.32 -2.82 -1.34
N GLY A 144 13.46 -3.25 -1.86
CA GLY A 144 13.58 -3.67 -3.26
C GLY A 144 12.69 -4.87 -3.59
N ILE A 145 12.28 -4.95 -4.86
CA ILE A 145 11.23 -5.87 -5.34
C ILE A 145 11.46 -7.32 -4.93
N GLY A 146 12.70 -7.84 -4.98
CA GLY A 146 13.00 -9.23 -4.62
C GLY A 146 12.72 -9.56 -3.15
N ALA A 147 12.87 -8.60 -2.22
CA ALA A 147 12.49 -8.81 -0.82
C ALA A 147 10.96 -8.86 -0.66
N CYS A 148 10.26 -7.94 -1.31
CA CYS A 148 8.80 -7.89 -1.32
C CYS A 148 8.18 -9.12 -1.99
N GLU A 149 8.76 -9.63 -3.08
CA GLU A 149 8.34 -10.86 -3.75
C GLU A 149 8.42 -12.08 -2.85
N ARG A 150 9.55 -12.28 -2.16
CA ARG A 150 9.67 -13.37 -1.17
C ARG A 150 8.60 -13.27 -0.10
N LYS A 151 8.34 -12.06 0.42
CA LYS A 151 7.31 -11.86 1.43
C LYS A 151 5.89 -12.10 0.89
N ALA A 152 5.59 -11.63 -0.31
CA ALA A 152 4.31 -11.82 -0.97
C ALA A 152 4.04 -13.30 -1.22
N ARG A 153 5.00 -14.03 -1.79
CA ARG A 153 4.92 -15.47 -2.07
C ARG A 153 4.64 -16.28 -0.80
N ALA A 154 5.31 -15.95 0.32
CA ALA A 154 5.05 -16.58 1.61
C ALA A 154 3.63 -16.34 2.17
N LEU A 155 2.90 -15.36 1.64
CA LEU A 155 1.55 -14.99 2.10
C LEU A 155 0.43 -15.42 1.15
N LEU A 156 0.74 -15.90 -0.07
CA LEU A 156 -0.27 -16.26 -1.08
C LEU A 156 -1.29 -17.28 -0.55
N ASP A 157 -0.81 -18.27 0.20
CA ASP A 157 -1.64 -19.35 0.74
C ASP A 157 -2.15 -19.11 2.16
N SER A 158 -1.83 -17.95 2.74
CA SER A 158 -2.43 -17.55 4.02
C SER A 158 -3.95 -17.33 3.86
N PRO A 159 -4.74 -17.43 4.95
CA PRO A 159 -6.18 -17.17 4.87
C PRO A 159 -6.53 -15.81 4.25
N ARG A 160 -5.74 -14.77 4.52
CA ARG A 160 -5.93 -13.44 3.93
C ARG A 160 -5.48 -13.39 2.46
N GLY A 161 -4.32 -13.99 2.14
CA GLY A 161 -3.83 -14.10 0.77
C GLY A 161 -4.83 -14.77 -0.16
N ARG A 162 -5.42 -15.89 0.26
CA ARG A 162 -6.46 -16.60 -0.51
C ARG A 162 -7.67 -15.74 -0.82
N LYS A 163 -8.17 -14.96 0.17
CA LYS A 163 -9.29 -14.03 -0.03
C LYS A 163 -8.96 -12.93 -1.04
N ILE A 164 -7.75 -12.38 -0.95
CA ILE A 164 -7.28 -11.33 -1.88
C ILE A 164 -7.18 -11.87 -3.30
N LEU A 165 -6.58 -13.05 -3.46
CA LEU A 165 -6.40 -13.67 -4.79
C LEU A 165 -7.73 -14.08 -5.43
N ALA A 166 -8.70 -14.52 -4.62
CA ALA A 166 -10.05 -14.82 -5.10
C ALA A 166 -10.75 -13.56 -5.63
N ALA A 167 -10.60 -12.42 -4.95
CA ALA A 167 -11.18 -11.14 -5.37
C ALA A 167 -10.41 -10.43 -6.50
N ASN A 168 -9.18 -10.87 -6.79
CA ASN A 168 -8.29 -10.24 -7.77
C ASN A 168 -7.74 -11.26 -8.78
N PRO A 169 -8.55 -11.68 -9.77
CA PRO A 169 -8.16 -12.70 -10.74
C PRO A 169 -6.86 -12.37 -11.49
N GLY A 170 -6.04 -13.40 -11.70
CA GLY A 170 -4.74 -13.28 -12.39
C GLY A 170 -3.60 -12.68 -11.56
N ALA A 171 -3.87 -12.14 -10.37
CA ALA A 171 -2.83 -11.58 -9.50
C ALA A 171 -1.77 -12.63 -9.09
N ARG A 172 -2.20 -13.86 -8.76
CA ARG A 172 -1.29 -14.95 -8.40
C ARG A 172 -0.23 -15.19 -9.48
N LYS A 173 -0.65 -15.30 -10.73
CA LYS A 173 0.24 -15.53 -11.88
C LYS A 173 1.31 -14.44 -12.00
N VAL A 174 0.95 -13.18 -11.72
CA VAL A 174 1.89 -12.04 -11.77
C VAL A 174 2.87 -12.05 -10.59
N ILE A 175 2.47 -12.58 -9.43
CA ILE A 175 3.35 -12.66 -8.25
C ILE A 175 4.33 -13.84 -8.36
N GLU A 176 3.90 -14.92 -9.03
CA GLU A 176 4.68 -16.15 -9.21
C GLU A 176 5.59 -16.14 -10.43
N SER A 177 5.32 -15.30 -11.44
CA SER A 177 6.25 -15.06 -12.57
C SER A 177 7.56 -14.45 -12.08
#